data_AF-A0A6I5A1Z4-F1
#
_entry.id   AF-A0A6I5A1Z4-F1
#
_cell.length_a   1.000
_cell.length_b   1.000
_cell.length_c   1.000
_cell.angle_alpha   90.00
_cell.angle_beta   90.00
_cell.angle_gamma   90.00
#
_symmetry.space_group_name_H-M   'P 1'
#
loop_
_entity.id
_entity.type
_entity.pdbx_description
1 polymer ?
#
loop_
_entity_poly.entity_id
_entity_poly.type
_entity_poly.pdbx_seq_one_letter_code
_entity_poly.pdbx_strand_id
1 'polypeptide(L)' 'MNQPVASFVVRCHTVINAGEDLCYRIKVTHVQRGEEVTFESFDEASDYMKNALHQEDEVFHKGG' A
#
# COMPACT_ATOMS: atom_id res chain seq x y z
N MET A 1 11.31 -23.19 4.07
CA MET A 1 10.52 -22.49 3.03
C MET A 1 10.58 -21.01 3.36
N ASN A 2 11.15 -20.17 2.50
CA ASN A 2 11.06 -18.72 2.68
C ASN A 2 9.74 -18.27 2.07
N GLN A 3 8.79 -17.86 2.91
CA GLN A 3 7.61 -17.14 2.42
C GLN A 3 8.02 -15.72 2.03
N PRO A 4 7.52 -15.17 0.91
CA PRO A 4 7.77 -13.77 0.57
C PRO A 4 7.21 -12.87 1.69
N VAL A 5 8.04 -11.95 2.16
CA VAL A 5 7.69 -10.98 3.21
C VAL A 5 7.71 -9.58 2.61
N ALA A 6 6.54 -8.98 2.48
CA ALA A 6 6.40 -7.56 2.18
C ALA A 6 6.25 -6.75 3.48
N SER A 7 6.74 -5.52 3.47
CA SER A 7 6.65 -4.60 4.60
C SER A 7 6.09 -3.27 4.12
N PHE A 8 5.16 -2.73 4.89
CA PHE A 8 4.45 -1.51 4.55
C PHE A 8 4.53 -0.50 5.69
N VAL A 9 4.72 0.77 5.35
CA VAL A 9 4.53 1.88 6.29
C VAL A 9 3.21 2.55 5.96
N VAL A 10 2.25 2.48 6.88
CA VAL A 10 0.94 3.12 6.74
C VAL A 10 0.90 4.40 7.55
N ARG A 11 0.59 5.52 6.91
CA ARG A 11 0.50 6.85 7.53
C ARG A 11 -0.86 7.46 7.24
N CYS A 12 -1.59 7.79 8.30
CA CYS A 12 -2.91 8.42 8.20
C CYS A 12 -2.81 9.87 8.59
N HIS A 13 -3.43 10.75 7.82
CA HIS A 13 -3.52 12.17 8.14
C HIS A 13 -4.86 12.73 7.69
N THR A 14 -5.35 13.74 8.40
CA THR A 14 -6.54 14.48 8.01
C THR A 14 -6.15 15.62 7.10
N VAL A 15 -6.93 15.86 6.07
CA VAL A 15 -6.80 16.96 5.14
C VAL A 15 -8.04 17.83 5.23
N ILE A 16 -7.84 19.14 5.25
CA ILE A 16 -8.92 20.11 5.17
C ILE A 16 -8.96 20.59 3.73
N ASN A 17 -9.97 20.16 2.97
CA ASN A 17 -10.22 20.69 1.64
C ASN A 17 -10.96 22.03 1.79
N ALA A 18 -10.64 23.00 0.95
CA ALA A 18 -11.27 24.32 1.02
C ALA A 18 -12.78 24.21 0.74
N GLY A 19 -13.59 24.27 1.80
CA GLY A 19 -15.05 24.24 1.73
C GLY A 19 -15.72 22.89 2.04
N GLU A 20 -14.98 21.86 2.45
CA GLU A 20 -15.53 20.53 2.77
C GLU A 20 -15.22 20.06 4.20
N ASP A 21 -15.91 18.99 4.60
CA ASP A 21 -15.70 18.25 5.85
C ASP A 21 -14.29 17.63 5.94
N LEU A 22 -13.89 17.29 7.17
CA LEU A 22 -12.64 16.61 7.49
C LEU A 22 -12.48 15.32 6.65
N CYS A 23 -11.50 15.32 5.75
CA CYS A 23 -11.22 14.18 4.87
C CYS A 23 -9.98 13.41 5.35
N TYR A 24 -10.00 12.07 5.29
CA TYR A 24 -8.86 11.24 5.67
C TYR A 24 -8.04 10.87 4.44
N ARG A 25 -6.72 10.97 4.54
CA ARG A 25 -5.78 10.41 3.56
C ARG A 25 -4.83 9.41 4.19
N ILE A 26 -4.71 8.28 3.52
CA ILE A 26 -3.90 7.15 3.96
C ILE A 26 -2.78 6.96 2.95
N LYS A 27 -1.54 7.17 3.37
CA LYS A 27 -0.34 6.89 2.58
C LYS A 27 0.20 5.52 2.95
N VAL A 28 0.40 4.66 1.97
CA VAL A 28 1.06 3.36 2.12
C VAL A 28 2.37 3.39 1.35
N THR A 29 3.47 3.08 2.03
CA THR A 29 4.78 2.91 1.40
C THR A 29 5.18 1.45 1.44
N HIS A 30 5.43 0.85 0.29
CA HIS A 30 6.01 -0.49 0.17
C HIS A 30 7.52 -0.40 0.37
N VAL A 31 8.04 -0.91 1.50
CA VAL A 31 9.42 -0.70 1.94
C VAL A 31 10.44 -1.27 0.96
N GLN A 32 10.21 -2.50 0.47
CA GLN A 32 11.09 -3.20 -0.46
C GLN A 32 11.13 -2.55 -1.86
N ARG A 33 10.01 -1.96 -2.31
CA ARG A 33 9.89 -1.35 -3.64
C ARG A 33 10.18 0.15 -3.65
N GLY A 34 10.16 0.79 -2.48
CA GLY A 34 10.26 2.25 -2.36
C GLY A 34 9.07 3.01 -2.94
N GLU A 35 7.97 2.32 -3.23
CA GLU A 35 6.76 2.89 -3.84
C GLU A 35 5.84 3.47 -2.76
N GLU A 36 5.27 4.66 -2.99
CA GLU A 36 4.28 5.30 -2.12
C GLU A 36 2.98 5.53 -2.90
N VAL A 37 1.86 5.09 -2.32
CA VAL A 37 0.51 5.28 -2.88
C VAL A 37 -0.37 5.94 -1.82
N THR A 38 -1.34 6.74 -2.24
CA THR A 38 -2.29 7.43 -1.35
C THR A 38 -3.72 6.97 -1.63
N PHE A 39 -4.48 6.73 -0.58
CA PHE A 39 -5.85 6.23 -0.59
C PHE A 39 -6.78 7.11 0.26
N GLU A 40 -8.08 7.01 0.00
CA GLU A 40 -9.12 7.73 0.75
C GLU A 40 -9.80 6.82 1.79
N SER A 41 -9.62 5.50 1.69
CA SER A 41 -10.14 4.53 2.66
C SER A 41 -9.12 3.45 3.03
N PHE A 42 -9.31 2.85 4.21
CA PHE A 42 -8.48 1.71 4.64
C PHE A 42 -8.75 0.45 3.82
N ASP A 43 -9.95 0.29 3.27
CA ASP A 43 -10.31 -0.85 2.44
C ASP A 43 -9.48 -0.85 1.15
N GLU A 44 -9.40 0.29 0.46
CA GLU A 44 -8.54 0.46 -0.72
C GLU A 44 -7.06 0.22 -0.40
N ALA A 45 -6.57 0.78 0.71
CA ALA A 45 -5.19 0.58 1.15
C ALA A 45 -4.89 -0.90 1.47
N SER A 46 -5.84 -1.59 2.11
CA SER A 46 -5.76 -3.02 2.40
C SER A 46 -5.70 -3.85 1.12
N ASP A 47 -6.57 -3.55 0.15
CA ASP A 47 -6.62 -4.28 -1.11
C ASP A 47 -5.34 -4.10 -1.92
N TYR A 48 -4.76 -2.89 -1.93
CA TYR A 48 -3.42 -2.67 -2.46
C TYR A 48 -2.36 -3.55 -1.79
N MET A 49 -2.32 -3.59 -0.44
CA MET A 49 -1.33 -4.39 0.29
C MET A 49 -1.47 -5.88 0.03
N LYS A 50 -2.70 -6.41 -0.08
CA LYS A 50 -2.95 -7.82 -0.43
C LYS A 50 -2.50 -8.14 -1.85
N ASN A 51 -2.85 -7.28 -2.81
CA ASN A 51 -2.48 -7.48 -4.21
C ASN A 51 -0.97 -7.40 -4.42
N ALA A 52 -0.26 -6.58 -3.64
CA ALA A 52 1.19 -6.51 -3.69
C ALA A 52 1.87 -7.85 -3.35
N LEU A 53 1.29 -8.63 -2.42
CA LEU A 53 1.79 -9.97 -2.06
C LEU A 53 1.66 -10.97 -3.23
N HIS A 54 0.55 -10.89 -3.99
CA HIS A 54 0.31 -11.79 -5.11
C HIS A 54 1.17 -11.48 -6.34
N GLN A 55 1.61 -10.22 -6.51
CA GLN A 55 2.52 -9.84 -7.59
C GLN A 55 3.98 -10.23 -7.34
N GLU A 56 4.38 -10.48 -6.09
CA GLU A 56 5.73 -10.97 -5.79
C GLU A 56 5.93 -12.41 -6.30
N ASP A 57 4.87 -13.23 -6.34
CA ASP A 57 4.95 -14.63 -6.81
C ASP A 57 5.31 -14.76 -8.31
N GLU A 58 4.92 -13.80 -9.16
CA GLU A 58 5.22 -13.86 -10.60
C GLU A 58 6.66 -13.49 -10.96
N VAL A 59 7.33 -12.67 -10.15
CA VAL A 59 8.71 -12.25 -10.42
C VAL A 59 9.71 -13.38 -10.11
N PHE A 60 9.41 -14.24 -9.13
CA PHE A 60 10.26 -15.39 -8.79
C PHE A 60 10.18 -16.54 -9.80
N HIS A 61 9.12 -16.66 -10.60
CA HIS A 61 8.95 -17.75 -11.57
C HIS A 61 9.64 -17.53 -12.93
N LYS A 62 10.10 -16.31 -13.24
CA LYS A 62 10.79 -16.01 -14.52
C LYS A 62 12.32 -16.10 -14.46
N GLY A 63 12.89 -16.59 -13.36
CA GLY A 63 14.34 -16.66 -13.14
C GLY A 63 14.87 -18.06 -12.79
N GLY A 64 14.32 -19.12 -13.40
CA GLY A 64 14.77 -20.51 -13.26
C GLY A 64 15.26 -21.10 -14.58
#